data_AF-A0A972VF43-F1
#
_entry.id   AF-A0A972VF43-F1
#
_cell.length_a   1.000
_cell.length_b   1.000
_cell.length_c   1.000
_cell.angle_alpha   90.00
_cell.angle_beta   90.00
_cell.angle_gamma   90.00
#
_symmetry.space_group_name_H-M   'P 1'
#
loop_
_entity.id
_entity.type
_entity.pdbx_description
1 polymer ?
#
loop_
_entity_poly.entity_id
_entity_poly.type
_entity_poly.pdbx_seq_one_letter_code
_entity_poly.pdbx_strand_id
1 'polypeptide(L)'
;MPAPNRPKIYHIVNVDKLPSIVAAGRLWCDAQIVRGSATGTVIGMNHIKQRRLNELTLESHSDLHVGDCVPFYFCSRSVMLYLIYQRNHPDLAYHGGQGPIVHLEADLPQTVQWAKEHD
;
A
#
# COMPACT_ATOMS: atom_id res chain seq x y z
N MET A 1 15.55 18.53 9.30
CA MET A 1 15.44 17.49 10.34
C MET A 1 16.24 16.27 9.89
N PRO A 2 17.09 15.68 10.74
CA PRO A 2 17.78 14.44 10.40
C PRO A 2 16.79 13.27 10.26
N ALA A 3 17.13 12.27 9.45
CA ALA A 3 16.35 11.05 9.36
C ALA A 3 16.34 10.33 10.72
N PRO A 4 15.20 9.73 11.13
CA PRO A 4 15.13 9.01 12.40
C PRO A 4 16.01 7.75 12.36
N ASN A 5 16.61 7.39 13.50
CA ASN A 5 17.49 6.21 13.62
C ASN A 5 16.77 4.88 13.32
N ARG A 6 15.45 4.82 13.55
CA ARG A 6 14.60 3.67 13.29
C ARG A 6 13.36 4.14 12.53
N PRO A 7 13.47 4.36 11.21
CA PRO A 7 12.33 4.85 10.42
C PRO A 7 11.22 3.79 10.43
N LYS A 8 9.99 4.25 10.66
CA LYS A 8 8.78 3.45 10.55
C LYS A 8 8.26 3.49 9.13
N ILE A 9 7.68 2.38 8.70
CA ILE A 9 6.97 2.25 7.43
C ILE A 9 5.51 1.88 7.68
N TYR A 10 4.62 2.44 6.86
CA TYR A 10 3.17 2.34 7.03
C TYR A 10 2.52 1.79 5.77
N HIS A 11 1.80 0.68 5.89
CA HIS A 11 0.87 0.22 4.86
C HIS A 11 -0.55 0.68 5.25
N ILE A 12 -1.19 1.44 4.37
CA ILE A 12 -2.47 2.10 4.64
C ILE A 12 -3.57 1.35 3.88
N VAL A 13 -4.53 0.77 4.61
CA VAL A 13 -5.57 -0.08 4.03
C VAL A 13 -6.93 0.17 4.67
N ASN A 14 -8.00 -0.25 4.01
CA ASN A 14 -9.29 -0.38 4.68
C ASN A 14 -9.26 -1.56 5.66
N VAL A 15 -9.87 -1.41 6.82
CA VAL A 15 -9.97 -2.42 7.89
C VAL A 15 -10.58 -3.74 7.40
N ASP A 16 -11.45 -3.70 6.39
CA ASP A 16 -12.06 -4.89 5.80
C ASP A 16 -11.07 -5.82 5.07
N LYS A 17 -9.84 -5.35 4.79
CA LYS A 17 -8.75 -6.16 4.25
C LYS A 17 -8.03 -6.98 5.32
N LEU A 18 -8.16 -6.63 6.60
CA LEU A 18 -7.45 -7.31 7.69
C LEU A 18 -7.72 -8.82 7.74
N PRO A 19 -8.97 -9.33 7.62
CA PRO A 19 -9.22 -10.77 7.62
C PRO A 19 -8.47 -11.50 6.49
N SER A 20 -8.44 -10.93 5.28
CA SER A 20 -7.72 -11.52 4.14
C SER A 20 -6.21 -11.50 4.33
N ILE A 21 -5.66 -10.42 4.90
CA ILE A 21 -4.23 -10.28 5.18
C ILE A 21 -3.79 -11.31 6.23
N VAL A 22 -4.54 -11.42 7.33
CA VAL A 22 -4.26 -12.37 8.42
C VAL A 22 -4.37 -13.81 7.92
N ALA A 23 -5.43 -14.15 7.18
CA ALA A 23 -5.59 -15.50 6.63
C ALA A 23 -4.46 -15.91 5.66
N ALA A 24 -3.95 -14.96 4.87
CA ALA A 24 -2.85 -15.21 3.94
C ALA A 24 -1.45 -15.18 4.59
N GLY A 25 -1.35 -14.64 5.81
CA GLY A 25 -0.09 -14.40 6.51
C GLY A 25 0.84 -13.42 5.78
N ARG A 26 0.32 -12.60 4.85
CA ARG A 26 1.11 -11.71 4.00
C ARG A 26 0.29 -10.56 3.44
N LEU A 27 0.99 -9.54 2.94
CA LEU A 27 0.40 -8.46 2.14
C LEU A 27 0.47 -8.81 0.65
N TRP A 28 -0.56 -8.41 -0.10
CA TRP A 28 -0.62 -8.61 -1.55
C TRP A 28 -0.35 -7.31 -2.29
N CYS A 29 0.48 -7.36 -3.32
CA CYS A 29 0.62 -6.26 -4.27
C CYS A 29 -0.59 -6.17 -5.21
N ASP A 30 -0.70 -5.08 -5.94
CA ASP A 30 -1.85 -4.86 -6.82
C ASP A 30 -1.96 -5.93 -7.91
N ALA A 31 -0.82 -6.39 -8.46
CA ALA A 31 -0.80 -7.45 -9.46
C ALA A 31 -1.41 -8.76 -8.92
N GLN A 32 -1.12 -9.10 -7.67
CA GLN A 32 -1.68 -10.30 -7.01
C GLN A 32 -3.15 -10.11 -6.63
N ILE A 33 -3.56 -8.91 -6.20
CA ILE A 33 -4.96 -8.60 -5.90
C ILE A 33 -5.82 -8.74 -7.15
N VAL A 34 -5.34 -8.30 -8.32
CA VAL A 34 -6.06 -8.42 -9.59
C VAL A 34 -6.14 -9.88 -10.07
N ARG A 35 -5.09 -10.68 -9.83
CA ARG A 35 -5.04 -12.10 -10.24
C ARG A 35 -5.78 -13.05 -9.29
N GLY A 36 -5.92 -12.69 -8.02
CA GLY A 36 -6.48 -13.53 -6.97
C GLY A 36 -7.82 -13.02 -6.43
N SER A 37 -8.33 -13.72 -5.40
CA SER A 37 -9.58 -13.38 -4.73
C SER A 37 -9.38 -12.52 -3.47
N ALA A 38 -8.28 -11.77 -3.37
CA ALA A 38 -8.03 -10.92 -2.19
C ALA A 38 -9.16 -9.89 -2.06
N THR A 39 -9.97 -10.03 -1.01
CA THR A 39 -11.18 -9.25 -0.82
C THR A 39 -10.91 -7.91 -0.12
N GLY A 40 -11.93 -7.07 -0.04
CA GLY A 40 -11.92 -5.82 0.72
C GLY A 40 -11.74 -4.57 -0.13
N THR A 41 -12.09 -3.45 0.45
CA THR A 41 -12.29 -2.16 -0.20
C THR A 41 -10.98 -1.57 -0.68
N VAL A 42 -10.91 -1.22 -1.96
CA VAL A 42 -9.80 -0.47 -2.53
C VAL A 42 -10.02 1.03 -2.27
N ILE A 43 -9.08 1.64 -1.55
CA ILE A 43 -9.12 3.08 -1.20
C ILE A 43 -8.23 3.95 -2.10
N GLY A 44 -7.39 3.33 -2.93
CA GLY A 44 -6.52 4.02 -3.87
C GLY A 44 -7.25 4.36 -5.18
N MET A 45 -6.76 5.37 -5.90
CA MET A 45 -7.32 5.77 -7.19
C MET A 45 -6.98 4.75 -8.28
N ASN A 46 -8.01 4.28 -8.99
CA ASN A 46 -7.88 3.20 -9.98
C ASN A 46 -6.93 3.55 -11.13
N HIS A 47 -6.98 4.77 -11.66
CA HIS A 47 -6.11 5.17 -12.77
C HIS A 47 -4.62 5.10 -12.36
N ILE A 48 -4.27 5.52 -11.13
CA ILE A 48 -2.89 5.44 -10.63
C ILE A 48 -2.47 3.97 -10.49
N LYS A 49 -3.35 3.12 -9.97
CA LYS A 49 -3.08 1.68 -9.83
C LYS A 49 -2.83 1.02 -11.18
N GLN A 50 -3.63 1.35 -12.20
CA GLN A 50 -3.45 0.80 -13.55
C GLN A 50 -2.12 1.20 -14.18
N ARG A 51 -1.71 2.47 -14.03
CA ARG A 51 -0.39 2.92 -14.51
C ARG A 51 0.74 2.21 -13.77
N ARG A 52 0.62 2.04 -12.44
CA ARG A 52 1.60 1.28 -11.65
C ARG A 52 1.67 -0.19 -12.07
N LEU A 53 0.56 -0.79 -12.48
CA LEU A 53 0.50 -2.19 -12.90
C LEU A 53 1.13 -2.43 -14.28
N ASN A 54 0.94 -1.49 -15.21
CA ASN A 54 1.16 -1.76 -16.64
C ASN A 54 2.17 -0.84 -17.32
N GLU A 55 2.53 0.30 -16.72
CA GLU A 55 3.36 1.32 -17.36
C GLU A 55 4.62 1.67 -16.56
N LEU A 56 4.53 1.71 -15.23
CA LEU A 56 5.61 2.21 -14.39
C LEU A 56 6.48 1.06 -13.88
N THR A 57 7.72 1.00 -14.35
CA THR A 57 8.74 0.07 -13.86
C THR A 57 9.65 0.70 -12.82
N LEU A 58 10.39 -0.12 -12.09
CA LEU A 58 11.40 0.35 -11.13
C LEU A 58 12.72 0.60 -11.86
N GLU A 59 13.33 1.77 -11.66
CA GLU A 59 14.66 2.07 -12.23
C GLU A 59 15.74 1.08 -11.75
N SER A 60 15.58 0.52 -10.56
CA SER A 60 16.49 -0.48 -10.00
C SER A 60 16.26 -1.90 -10.52
N HIS A 61 15.06 -2.21 -11.01
CA HIS A 61 14.62 -3.53 -11.47
C HIS A 61 13.63 -3.35 -12.62
N SER A 62 14.14 -3.21 -13.84
CA SER A 62 13.34 -2.81 -15.01
C SER A 62 12.32 -3.88 -15.45
N ASP A 63 12.47 -5.10 -14.96
CA ASP A 63 11.56 -6.23 -15.14
C ASP A 63 10.36 -6.20 -14.16
N LEU A 64 10.39 -5.34 -13.14
CA LEU A 64 9.32 -5.19 -12.16
C LEU A 64 8.52 -3.90 -12.38
N HIS A 65 7.20 -4.04 -12.42
CA HIS A 65 6.29 -2.90 -12.35
C HIS A 65 6.09 -2.48 -10.89
N VAL A 66 5.78 -1.20 -10.66
CA VAL A 66 5.45 -0.70 -9.31
C VAL A 66 4.28 -1.48 -8.70
N GLY A 67 3.34 -1.94 -9.54
CA GLY A 67 2.18 -2.76 -9.14
C GLY A 67 2.53 -4.18 -8.70
N ASP A 68 3.75 -4.65 -8.97
CA ASP A 68 4.29 -5.92 -8.47
C ASP A 68 4.79 -5.80 -7.02
N CYS A 69 4.87 -4.59 -6.47
CA CYS A 69 5.33 -4.33 -5.10
C CYS A 69 4.20 -3.92 -4.16
N VAL A 70 4.37 -4.21 -2.86
CA VAL A 70 3.48 -3.71 -1.80
C VAL A 70 3.94 -2.30 -1.38
N PRO A 71 3.08 -1.26 -1.45
CA PRO A 71 3.49 0.10 -1.13
C PRO A 71 3.55 0.36 0.38
N PHE A 72 4.61 1.06 0.81
CA PHE A 72 4.77 1.57 2.17
C PHE A 72 5.07 3.07 2.16
N TYR A 73 4.55 3.78 3.16
CA TYR A 73 4.82 5.21 3.39
C TYR A 73 5.80 5.39 4.55
N PHE A 74 6.65 6.40 4.47
CA PHE A 74 7.52 6.82 5.58
C PHE A 74 6.82 7.71 6.61
N CYS A 75 5.54 8.01 6.41
CA CYS A 75 4.71 8.78 7.32
C CYS A 75 3.31 8.17 7.41
N SER A 76 2.66 8.34 8.56
CA SER A 76 1.31 7.84 8.83
C SER A 76 0.20 8.64 8.12
N ARG A 77 0.55 9.66 7.31
CA ARG A 77 -0.44 10.45 6.58
C ARG A 77 0.01 10.67 5.14
N SER A 78 -0.68 10.02 4.22
CA SER A 78 -0.49 10.23 2.79
C SER A 78 -1.42 11.31 2.23
N VAL A 79 -1.05 11.93 1.10
CA VAL A 79 -1.91 12.88 0.37
C VAL A 79 -3.26 12.25 0.00
N MET A 80 -3.29 10.93 -0.25
CA MET A 80 -4.52 10.19 -0.52
C MET A 80 -5.54 10.33 0.61
N LEU A 81 -5.12 10.36 1.89
CA LEU A 81 -6.03 10.55 3.01
C LEU A 81 -6.72 11.92 2.97
N TYR A 82 -5.99 12.97 2.56
CA TYR A 82 -6.58 14.28 2.38
C TYR A 82 -7.63 14.29 1.26
N LEU A 83 -7.36 13.62 0.13
CA LEU A 83 -8.36 13.45 -0.94
C LEU A 83 -9.60 12.71 -0.45
N ILE A 84 -9.44 11.65 0.36
CA ILE A 84 -10.55 10.91 0.98
C ILE A 84 -11.34 11.77 1.98
N TYR A 85 -10.68 12.70 2.67
CA TYR A 85 -11.36 13.66 3.53
C TYR A 85 -12.21 14.65 2.71
N GLN A 86 -11.64 15.20 1.63
CA GLN A 86 -12.33 16.19 0.81
C GLN A 86 -13.45 15.60 -0.05
N ARG A 87 -13.34 14.33 -0.47
CA ARG A 87 -14.36 13.60 -1.26
C ARG A 87 -14.79 14.29 -2.55
N ASN A 88 -13.94 15.15 -3.11
CA ASN A 88 -14.28 16.02 -4.24
C ASN A 88 -13.47 15.76 -5.51
N HIS A 89 -12.57 14.77 -5.49
CA HIS A 89 -11.78 14.41 -6.67
C HIS A 89 -12.59 13.46 -7.57
N PRO A 90 -12.71 13.72 -8.89
CA PRO A 90 -13.55 12.92 -9.78
C PRO A 90 -13.13 11.45 -9.86
N ASP A 91 -11.82 11.18 -9.78
CA ASP A 91 -11.29 9.81 -9.83
C ASP A 91 -11.29 9.06 -8.50
N LEU A 92 -11.83 9.66 -7.43
CA LEU A 92 -11.91 9.02 -6.12
C LEU A 92 -13.21 8.24 -6.00
N ALA A 93 -13.17 6.93 -6.26
CA ALA A 93 -14.34 6.05 -6.12
C ALA A 93 -14.71 5.75 -4.65
N TYR A 94 -13.75 5.86 -3.72
CA TYR A 94 -13.97 5.54 -2.31
C TYR A 94 -14.43 6.77 -1.52
N HIS A 95 -15.63 6.70 -0.93
CA HIS A 95 -16.23 7.79 -0.14
C HIS A 95 -16.51 7.42 1.33
N GLY A 96 -16.04 6.27 1.82
CA GLY A 96 -16.27 5.79 3.20
C GLY A 96 -15.55 6.60 4.30
N GLY A 97 -14.81 7.65 3.93
CA GLY A 97 -14.03 8.46 4.87
C GLY A 97 -12.84 7.72 5.46
N GLN A 98 -12.18 8.35 6.44
CA GLN A 98 -10.95 7.80 7.03
C GLN A 98 -11.17 6.89 8.24
N GLY A 99 -12.37 6.87 8.83
CA GLY A 99 -12.66 6.04 10.02
C GLY A 99 -12.33 4.55 9.85
N PRO A 100 -12.68 3.92 8.71
CA PRO A 100 -12.33 2.53 8.43
C PRO A 100 -10.88 2.30 7.96
N ILE A 101 -10.04 3.32 7.89
CA ILE A 101 -8.67 3.18 7.37
C ILE A 101 -7.70 2.91 8.52
N VAL A 102 -6.95 1.82 8.40
CA VAL A 102 -5.94 1.39 9.39
C VAL A 102 -4.54 1.50 8.81
N HIS A 103 -3.57 1.66 9.69
CA HIS A 103 -2.15 1.75 9.36
C HIS A 103 -1.44 0.54 9.95
N LEU A 104 -0.87 -0.30 9.09
CA LEU A 104 0.03 -1.37 9.51
C LEU A 104 1.43 -0.78 9.60
N GLU A 105 1.99 -0.73 10.79
CA GLU A 105 3.31 -0.17 11.06
C GLU A 105 4.36 -1.28 11.16
N ALA A 106 5.53 -1.06 10.57
CA ALA A 106 6.72 -1.88 10.80
C ALA A 106 7.99 -1.03 10.94
N ASP A 107 9.03 -1.57 11.60
CA ASP A 107 10.37 -0.99 11.66
C ASP A 107 11.14 -1.33 10.37
N LEU A 108 11.51 -0.33 9.57
CA LEU A 108 12.20 -0.58 8.30
C LEU A 108 13.47 -1.44 8.46
N PRO A 109 14.40 -1.16 9.42
CA PRO A 109 15.60 -1.97 9.54
C PRO A 109 15.30 -3.44 9.86
N GLN A 110 14.28 -3.71 10.68
CA GLN A 110 13.87 -5.07 11.03
C GLN A 110 13.21 -5.77 9.85
N THR A 111 12.35 -5.07 9.10
CA THR A 111 11.72 -5.62 7.89
C THR A 111 12.76 -5.98 6.83
N VAL A 112 13.75 -5.10 6.59
CA VAL A 112 14.83 -5.37 5.64
C VAL A 112 15.71 -6.53 6.10
N GLN A 113 16.04 -6.60 7.39
CA GLN A 113 16.81 -7.72 7.92
C GLN A 113 16.07 -9.05 7.76
N TRP A 114 14.78 -9.09 8.15
CA TRP A 114 13.95 -10.28 7.99
C TRP A 114 13.89 -10.72 6.52
N ALA A 115 13.70 -9.79 5.58
CA ALA A 115 13.65 -10.10 4.15
C ALA A 115 14.96 -10.74 3.66
N LYS A 116 16.12 -10.20 4.07
CA LYS A 116 17.42 -10.78 3.71
C LYS A 116 17.66 -12.18 4.26
N GLU A 117 17.02 -12.53 5.38
CA GLU A 117 17.13 -13.85 6.00
C GLU A 117 16.18 -14.89 5.38
N HIS A 118 15.20 -14.45 4.58
CA HIS A 118 14.12 -15.29 4.04
C HIS A 118 13.95 -15.16 2.51
N ASP A 119 14.87 -14.49 1.84
CA ASP A 119 15.06 -14.53 0.37
C ASP A 119 15.77 -15.83 -0.05
#